data_AF-A0A2W4QYS7-F1
#
_entry.id   AF-A0A2W4QYS7-F1
#
_cell.length_a   1.000
_cell.length_b   1.000
_cell.length_c   1.000
_cell.angle_alpha   90.00
_cell.angle_beta   90.00
_cell.angle_gamma   90.00
#
_symmetry.space_group_name_H-M   'P 1'
#
loop_
_entity.id
_entity.type
_entity.pdbx_description
1 polymer ?
#
loop_
_entity_poly.entity_id
_entity_poly.type
_entity_poly.pdbx_seq_one_letter_code
_entity_poly.pdbx_strand_id
1 'polypeptide(L)'
;MSALRARGIEADNVTRNRRTGVYTVKFTTPNVTNFYSKGTDPARVWARRIEECFDDVEIIDTYDSIAEWRPQKPVLFATVFLRIIERPEGA
;
A
#
# COMPACT_ATOMS: atom_id res chain seq x y z
N MET A 1 6.97 -6.82 6.73
CA MET A 1 7.73 -5.65 6.24
C MET A 1 9.01 -6.01 5.51
N SER A 2 9.78 -7.02 5.94
CA SER A 2 11.09 -7.37 5.34
C SER A 2 11.04 -7.59 3.83
N ALA A 3 10.06 -8.32 3.30
CA ALA A 3 9.95 -8.60 1.87
C ALA A 3 9.65 -7.35 1.00
N LEU A 4 8.68 -6.52 1.39
CA LEU A 4 8.35 -5.27 0.67
C LEU A 4 9.55 -4.32 0.67
N ARG A 5 10.18 -4.12 1.84
CA ARG A 5 11.36 -3.23 1.96
C ARG A 5 12.55 -3.72 1.14
N ALA A 6 12.77 -5.04 1.05
CA ALA A 6 13.81 -5.62 0.20
C ALA A 6 13.62 -5.33 -1.30
N ARG A 7 12.40 -4.97 -1.72
CA ARG A 7 12.06 -4.56 -3.09
C ARG A 7 11.91 -3.04 -3.24
N GLY A 8 12.34 -2.25 -2.26
CA GLY A 8 12.25 -0.78 -2.29
C GLY A 8 10.84 -0.23 -1.99
N ILE A 9 9.93 -1.06 -1.48
CA ILE A 9 8.58 -0.65 -1.10
C ILE A 9 8.58 -0.35 0.41
N GLU A 10 8.70 0.94 0.73
CA GLU A 10 8.76 1.45 2.11
C GLU A 10 7.36 1.61 2.71
N ALA A 11 6.69 0.49 3.00
CA ALA A 11 5.44 0.52 3.76
C ALA A 11 5.67 0.86 5.24
N ASP A 12 4.83 1.73 5.81
CA ASP A 12 4.84 2.12 7.22
C ASP A 12 4.21 1.07 8.12
N ASN A 13 3.22 0.34 7.61
CA ASN A 13 2.60 -0.76 8.35
C ASN A 13 2.13 -1.86 7.41
N VAL A 14 2.28 -3.11 7.85
CA VAL A 14 1.76 -4.29 7.15
C VAL A 14 1.14 -5.20 8.19
N THR A 15 -0.18 -5.41 8.11
CA THR A 15 -0.90 -6.32 9.00
C THR A 15 -1.60 -7.40 8.18
N ARG A 16 -1.77 -8.60 8.74
CA ARG A 16 -2.51 -9.69 8.10
C ARG A 16 -3.73 -10.02 8.94
N ASN A 17 -4.91 -9.99 8.32
CA ASN A 17 -6.10 -10.57 8.90
C ASN A 17 -6.00 -12.10 8.84
N ARG A 18 -5.83 -12.74 10.00
CA ARG A 18 -5.65 -14.21 10.08
C ARG A 18 -6.85 -14.99 9.59
N ARG A 19 -8.07 -14.45 9.71
CA ARG A 19 -9.31 -15.13 9.30
C ARG A 19 -9.47 -15.14 7.79
N THR A 20 -9.16 -14.03 7.13
CA THR A 20 -9.39 -13.87 5.68
C THR A 20 -8.13 -14.03 4.85
N GLY A 21 -6.95 -14.09 5.48
CA GLY A 21 -5.65 -14.12 4.80
C GLY A 21 -5.23 -12.78 4.18
N VAL A 22 -6.10 -11.76 4.19
CA VAL A 22 -5.88 -10.45 3.57
C VAL A 22 -4.84 -9.65 4.35
N TYR A 23 -3.87 -9.12 3.64
CA TYR A 23 -2.92 -8.14 4.12
C TYR A 23 -3.44 -6.73 3.89
N THR A 24 -3.20 -5.86 4.87
CA THR A 24 -3.39 -4.42 4.77
C THR A 24 -2.02 -3.77 4.82
N VAL A 25 -1.64 -3.13 3.72
CA VAL A 25 -0.38 -2.40 3.57
C VAL A 25 -0.69 -0.91 3.62
N LYS A 26 -0.09 -0.18 4.56
CA LYS A 26 -0.32 1.26 4.73
C LYS A 26 0.94 2.06 4.43
N PHE A 27 0.75 3.14 3.68
CA PHE A 27 1.73 4.17 3.37
C PHE A 27 1.22 5.50 3.92
N THR A 28 2.07 6.21 4.64
CA THR A 28 1.75 7.41 5.40
C THR A 28 2.77 8.48 5.09
N THR A 29 2.31 9.68 4.78
CA THR A 29 3.18 10.86 4.87
C THR A 29 2.91 11.55 6.21
N PRO A 30 3.84 11.47 7.18
CA PRO A 30 3.60 11.97 8.54
C PRO A 30 3.60 13.50 8.63
N ASN A 31 3.94 14.23 7.56
CA ASN A 31 4.12 15.68 7.65
C ASN A 31 2.78 16.45 7.57
N VAL A 32 2.09 16.47 8.70
CA VAL A 32 0.87 17.26 8.91
C VAL A 32 1.16 18.78 9.04
N THR A 33 2.41 19.17 9.28
CA THR A 33 2.79 20.58 9.46
C THR A 33 3.13 21.32 8.16
N ASN A 34 3.58 20.61 7.12
CA ASN A 34 3.79 21.20 5.80
C ASN A 34 2.56 20.99 4.91
N PHE A 35 1.72 22.02 4.80
CA PHE A 35 0.49 22.03 4.02
C PHE A 35 0.69 21.95 2.50
N TYR A 36 1.92 22.19 2.02
CA TYR A 36 2.30 22.10 0.60
C TYR A 36 3.07 20.82 0.26
N SER A 37 3.24 19.91 1.22
CA SER A 37 3.82 18.59 0.95
C SER A 37 2.94 17.82 -0.03
N LYS A 38 3.58 17.12 -0.97
CA LYS A 38 2.91 16.30 -2.00
C LYS A 38 2.13 15.09 -1.43
N GLY A 39 2.34 14.75 -0.16
CA GLY A 39 1.76 13.54 0.43
C GLY A 39 2.55 12.28 0.07
N THR A 40 1.93 11.12 0.26
CA THR A 40 2.42 9.85 -0.30
C THR A 40 1.86 9.65 -1.72
N ASP A 41 2.42 8.72 -2.49
CA ASP A 41 1.81 8.33 -3.75
C ASP A 41 0.42 7.68 -3.50
N PRO A 42 -0.53 7.79 -4.44
CA PRO A 42 -1.84 7.13 -4.33
C PRO A 42 -1.73 5.60 -4.19
N ALA A 43 -2.70 4.98 -3.53
CA ALA A 43 -2.74 3.55 -3.27
C ALA A 43 -2.65 2.71 -4.55
N ARG A 44 -3.25 3.16 -5.65
CA ARG A 44 -3.12 2.49 -6.96
C ARG A 44 -1.68 2.43 -7.49
N VAL A 45 -0.87 3.44 -7.20
CA VAL A 45 0.54 3.49 -7.63
C VAL A 45 1.34 2.49 -6.81
N TRP A 46 1.07 2.41 -5.50
CA TRP A 46 1.67 1.41 -4.62
C TRP A 46 1.24 -0.01 -4.97
N ALA A 47 -0.04 -0.23 -5.25
CA ALA A 47 -0.58 -1.52 -5.68
C ALA A 47 0.16 -2.03 -6.93
N ARG A 48 0.30 -1.17 -7.95
CA ARG A 48 1.06 -1.50 -9.16
C ARG A 48 2.52 -1.87 -8.85
N ARG A 49 3.21 -1.09 -8.02
CA ARG A 49 4.61 -1.40 -7.61
C ARG A 49 4.70 -2.76 -6.90
N ILE A 50 3.70 -3.10 -6.10
CA ILE A 50 3.61 -4.39 -5.43
C ILE A 50 3.42 -5.51 -6.45
N GLU A 51 2.48 -5.39 -7.39
CA GLU A 51 2.26 -6.36 -8.46
C GLU A 51 3.49 -6.53 -9.36
N GLU A 52 4.22 -5.46 -9.66
CA GLU A 52 5.48 -5.51 -10.43
C GLU A 52 6.62 -6.23 -9.67
N CYS A 53 6.54 -6.32 -8.35
CA CYS A 53 7.57 -6.94 -7.51
C CYS A 53 7.26 -8.39 -7.11
N PHE A 54 5.99 -8.80 -7.17
CA PHE A 54 5.49 -10.07 -6.65
C PHE A 54 4.47 -10.68 -7.61
N ASP A 55 4.77 -11.86 -8.16
CA ASP A 55 3.89 -12.57 -9.09
C ASP A 55 2.83 -13.45 -8.38
N ASP A 56 2.88 -13.49 -7.06
CA ASP A 56 2.08 -14.33 -6.17
C ASP A 56 1.14 -13.51 -5.28
N VAL A 57 0.80 -12.29 -5.69
CA VAL A 57 -0.14 -11.43 -4.98
C VAL A 57 -1.32 -11.04 -5.86
N GLU A 58 -2.47 -10.87 -5.22
CA GLU A 58 -3.65 -10.28 -5.82
C GLU A 58 -4.05 -9.05 -5.02
N ILE A 59 -4.17 -7.91 -5.70
CA ILE A 59 -4.69 -6.69 -5.12
C ILE A 59 -6.21 -6.81 -5.05
N ILE A 60 -6.74 -6.75 -3.83
CA ILE A 60 -8.18 -6.85 -3.56
C ILE A 60 -8.83 -5.48 -3.67
N ASP A 61 -8.20 -4.47 -3.06
CA ASP A 61 -8.75 -3.13 -3.02
C ASP A 61 -7.66 -2.08 -2.72
N THR A 62 -7.97 -0.83 -3.00
CA THR A 62 -7.11 0.32 -2.74
C THR A 62 -7.92 1.47 -2.16
N TYR A 63 -7.38 2.15 -1.16
CA TYR A 63 -8.05 3.28 -0.50
C TYR A 63 -7.09 4.44 -0.25
N ASP A 64 -7.49 5.63 -0.67
CA ASP A 64 -6.77 6.89 -0.45
C ASP A 64 -7.51 7.77 0.54
N SER A 65 -6.77 8.29 1.53
CA SER A 65 -7.23 9.37 2.40
C SER A 65 -6.64 10.69 1.92
N ILE A 66 -7.48 11.51 1.29
CA ILE A 66 -7.10 12.76 0.64
C ILE A 66 -7.38 13.95 1.56
N ALA A 67 -6.39 14.81 1.74
CA ALA A 67 -6.57 16.08 2.45
C ALA A 67 -7.18 17.15 1.54
N GLU A 68 -8.50 17.04 1.27
CA GLU A 68 -9.26 17.95 0.39
C GLU A 68 -9.13 19.45 0.75
N TRP A 69 -8.86 19.72 2.02
CA TRP A 69 -8.72 21.07 2.57
C TRP A 69 -7.36 21.72 2.27
N ARG A 70 -6.41 21.01 1.65
CA ARG A 70 -5.09 21.55 1.24
C ARG A 70 -5.07 21.96 -0.24
N PRO A 71 -4.29 22.97 -0.64
CA PRO A 71 -4.26 23.49 -2.02
C PRO A 71 -3.93 22.45 -3.11
N GLN A 72 -3.24 21.36 -2.77
CA GLN A 72 -2.85 20.29 -3.71
C GLN A 72 -3.58 18.96 -3.47
N LYS A 73 -4.50 18.90 -2.49
CA LYS A 73 -5.23 17.69 -2.11
C LYS A 73 -4.34 16.44 -2.03
N PRO A 74 -3.25 16.47 -1.25
CA PRO A 74 -2.32 15.36 -1.20
C PRO A 74 -2.96 14.14 -0.54
N VAL A 75 -2.50 12.95 -0.92
CA VAL A 75 -2.82 11.72 -0.20
C VAL A 75 -2.01 11.68 1.09
N LEU A 76 -2.68 11.68 2.24
CA LEU A 76 -2.00 11.56 3.54
C LEU A 76 -1.73 10.11 3.89
N PHE A 77 -2.69 9.25 3.56
CA PHE A 77 -2.63 7.81 3.78
C PHE A 77 -3.10 7.08 2.54
N ALA A 78 -2.27 6.15 2.05
CA ALA A 78 -2.64 5.21 1.00
C ALA A 78 -2.65 3.80 1.61
N THR A 79 -3.72 3.06 1.36
CA THR A 79 -3.90 1.69 1.85
C THR A 79 -4.12 0.73 0.69
N VAL A 80 -3.34 -0.33 0.64
CA VAL A 80 -3.50 -1.42 -0.33
C VAL A 80 -3.91 -2.68 0.42
N PHE A 81 -4.99 -3.31 -0.03
CA PHE A 81 -5.44 -4.61 0.46
C PHE A 81 -5.02 -5.67 -0.56
N LEU A 82 -4.33 -6.72 -0.09
CA LEU A 82 -3.86 -7.78 -0.97
C LEU A 82 -3.98 -9.15 -0.32
N ARG A 83 -4.01 -10.20 -1.12
CA ARG A 83 -3.80 -11.59 -0.64
C ARG A 83 -2.65 -12.22 -1.39
N ILE A 84 -2.03 -13.21 -0.77
CA ILE A 84 -1.05 -14.07 -1.45
C ILE A 84 -1.85 -15.17 -2.15
N ILE A 85 -1.58 -15.37 -3.44
CA ILE A 85 -2.12 -16.47 -4.23
C ILE A 85 -1.23 -17.69 -3.96
N GLU A 86 -1.77 -18.69 -3.26
CA GLU A 86 -1.10 -19.98 -3.15
C GLU A 86 -1.15 -20.66 -4.52
N ARG A 87 -0.01 -20.75 -5.20
CA ARG A 87 0.11 -21.61 -6.39
C ARG A 87 0.27 -23.05 -5.88
N PRO A 88 -0.55 -24.00 -6.36
CA PRO A 88 -0.31 -25.40 -6.04
C PRO A 88 1.08 -25.80 -6.58
N GLU A 89 1.90 -26.39 -5.72
CA GLU A 89 3.18 -26.94 -6.13
C GLU A 89 2.93 -28.14 -7.06
N GLY A 90 3.34 -28.02 -8.32
CA GLY A 90 3.34 -29.12 -9.29
C GLY A 90 2.02 -29.35 -10.01
N ALA A 91 1.90 -28.81 -11.22
CA ALA A 91 1.02 -29.31 -12.28
C ALA A 91 1.90 -29.82 -13.43
#